data_AF-A0A9W8GLW0-F1
#
_entry.id   AF-A0A9W8GLW0-F1
#
_cell.length_a   1.000
_cell.length_b   1.000
_cell.length_c   1.000
_cell.angle_alpha   90.00
_cell.angle_beta   90.00
_cell.angle_gamma   90.00
#
_symmetry.space_group_name_H-M   'P 1'
#
loop_
_entity.id
_entity.type
_entity.pdbx_description
1 polymer ?
#
loop_
_entity_poly.entity_id
_entity_poly.type
_entity_poly.pdbx_seq_one_letter_code
_entity_poly.pdbx_strand_id
1 'polypeptide(L)'
;MGARSLNSAVVITVALVAAAAVANASPASSSSFGVGVSAYPFDDASYNYCVAEYPDDQTYNAVPDAKLELVQMIVRHGDRTPVHLIPNDNTTWTCDGVAENIYLNGADQPATNTTGAFRQLIEIPSWNGKHGYANKVWRGSCDVGQLTDKGKSQHRLLGSKLRGIYVDKLGFLPAQLNNTDEIYARTTNVWRTKNSA
;
A
#
# COMPACT_ATOMS: atom_id res chain seq x y z
N MET A 1 26.40 20.73 -35.42
CA MET A 1 25.33 19.70 -35.54
C MET A 1 25.20 19.04 -34.18
N GLY A 2 24.12 19.11 -33.40
CA GLY A 2 22.85 19.81 -33.50
C GLY A 2 22.38 20.13 -32.07
N ALA A 3 21.66 21.24 -31.92
CA ALA A 3 21.07 21.66 -30.66
C ALA A 3 19.92 20.72 -30.25
N ARG A 4 19.91 20.25 -29.01
CA ARG A 4 18.73 19.60 -28.42
C ARG A 4 17.93 20.65 -27.64
N SER A 5 16.78 20.97 -28.21
CA SER A 5 15.74 21.82 -27.64
C SER A 5 15.22 21.20 -26.33
N LEU A 6 15.21 22.01 -25.27
CA LEU A 6 14.49 21.76 -24.02
C LEU A 6 13.05 22.24 -24.23
N ASN A 7 12.14 21.31 -24.53
CA ASN A 7 10.71 21.59 -24.48
C ASN A 7 10.22 21.35 -23.05
N SER A 8 10.13 22.43 -22.27
CA SER A 8 9.33 22.48 -21.04
C SER A 8 7.85 22.39 -21.44
N ALA A 9 7.26 21.21 -21.30
CA ALA A 9 5.82 21.04 -21.43
C ALA A 9 5.14 21.57 -20.16
N VAL A 10 4.58 22.78 -20.27
CA VAL A 10 3.58 23.30 -19.32
C VAL A 10 2.30 22.49 -19.55
N VAL A 11 1.93 21.63 -18.60
CA VAL A 11 0.62 20.95 -18.62
C VAL A 11 -0.42 21.94 -18.11
N ILE A 12 -1.14 22.56 -19.05
CA ILE A 12 -2.36 23.32 -18.77
C ILE A 12 -3.51 22.31 -18.66
N THR A 13 -4.02 22.09 -17.45
CA THR A 13 -5.21 21.28 -17.22
C THR A 13 -6.44 22.06 -17.70
N VAL A 14 -6.95 21.72 -18.90
CA VAL A 14 -8.28 22.14 -19.34
C VAL A 14 -9.27 21.03 -18.98
N ALA A 15 -10.13 21.29 -17.99
CA ALA A 15 -11.24 20.41 -17.67
C ALA A 15 -12.34 20.59 -18.73
N LEU A 16 -12.45 19.65 -19.66
CA LEU A 16 -13.61 19.53 -20.54
C LEU A 16 -14.66 18.68 -19.84
N VAL A 17 -15.75 19.30 -19.40
CA VAL A 17 -16.95 18.61 -18.93
C VAL A 17 -17.73 18.17 -20.16
N ALA A 18 -17.61 16.90 -20.53
CA ALA A 18 -18.52 16.27 -21.49
C ALA A 18 -19.71 15.69 -20.73
N ALA A 19 -20.89 16.32 -20.91
CA ALA A 19 -22.15 15.74 -20.47
C ALA A 19 -22.55 14.63 -21.45
N ALA A 20 -22.55 13.38 -20.98
CA ALA A 20 -23.15 12.25 -21.70
C ALA A 20 -24.51 11.92 -21.08
N ALA A 21 -25.50 11.71 -21.95
CA ALA A 21 -26.89 11.47 -21.60
C ALA A 21 -27.08 10.20 -20.77
N VAL A 22 -27.98 10.29 -19.78
CA VAL A 22 -28.30 9.21 -18.84
C VAL A 22 -29.19 8.18 -19.55
N ALA A 23 -28.65 6.99 -19.83
CA ALA A 23 -29.46 5.83 -20.17
C ALA A 23 -29.79 5.06 -18.88
N ASN A 24 -31.07 4.76 -18.67
CA ASN A 24 -31.55 3.94 -17.55
C ASN A 24 -30.94 2.53 -17.61
N ALA A 25 -29.86 2.31 -16.86
CA ALA A 25 -29.41 0.98 -16.49
C ALA A 25 -29.97 0.63 -15.10
N SER A 26 -30.45 -0.61 -14.96
CA SER A 26 -30.81 -1.28 -13.69
C SER A 26 -29.76 -1.02 -12.60
N PRO A 27 -30.07 -1.12 -11.29
CA PRO A 27 -29.16 -0.71 -10.23
C PRO A 27 -28.00 -1.71 -10.13
N ALA A 28 -27.00 -1.54 -11.00
CA ALA A 28 -25.65 -1.92 -10.69
C ALA A 28 -25.31 -1.15 -9.41
N SER A 29 -24.93 -1.88 -8.36
CA SER A 29 -24.40 -1.32 -7.12
C SER A 29 -23.34 -0.28 -7.47
N SER A 30 -23.75 0.97 -7.49
CA SER A 30 -22.88 2.10 -7.69
C SER A 30 -22.02 2.14 -6.44
N SER A 31 -20.74 1.77 -6.57
CA SER A 31 -19.73 2.26 -5.65
C SER A 31 -19.55 3.75 -5.93
N SER A 32 -20.57 4.52 -5.57
CA SER A 32 -20.58 5.96 -5.73
C SER A 32 -19.55 6.54 -4.77
N PHE A 33 -18.49 7.13 -5.30
CA PHE A 33 -17.63 8.08 -4.60
C PHE A 33 -18.37 9.38 -4.16
N GLY A 34 -19.71 9.36 -4.12
CA GLY A 34 -20.58 10.49 -3.75
C GLY A 34 -21.10 10.44 -2.31
N VAL A 35 -20.78 9.39 -1.55
CA VAL A 35 -21.08 9.37 -0.11
C VAL A 35 -19.99 10.19 0.57
N GLY A 36 -20.34 11.38 1.06
CA GLY A 36 -19.45 12.11 1.96
C GLY A 36 -19.04 11.17 3.10
N VAL A 37 -17.76 11.17 3.50
CA VAL A 37 -17.22 10.22 4.49
C VAL A 37 -18.06 10.15 5.77
N SER A 38 -18.76 11.23 6.13
CA SER A 38 -19.69 11.31 7.26
C SER A 38 -20.99 10.50 7.12
N ALA A 39 -21.37 10.10 5.91
CA ALA A 39 -22.59 9.36 5.60
C ALA A 39 -22.32 7.88 5.25
N TYR A 40 -21.05 7.44 5.32
CA TYR A 40 -20.73 6.04 5.16
C TYR A 40 -21.25 5.27 6.39
N PRO A 41 -22.11 4.25 6.21
CA PRO A 41 -22.65 3.48 7.33
C PRO A 41 -21.55 2.59 7.91
N PHE A 42 -20.83 3.12 8.89
CA PHE A 42 -19.83 2.37 9.66
C PHE A 42 -20.45 1.31 10.60
N ASP A 43 -21.76 1.10 10.54
CA ASP A 43 -22.55 0.18 11.37
C ASP A 43 -23.00 -1.08 10.58
N ASP A 44 -22.20 -1.46 9.59
CA ASP A 44 -22.29 -2.76 8.92
C ASP A 44 -21.64 -3.83 9.84
N ALA A 45 -22.26 -5.00 9.97
CA ALA A 45 -21.71 -6.13 10.71
C ALA A 45 -20.33 -6.61 10.18
N SER A 46 -19.96 -6.27 8.93
CA SER A 46 -18.64 -6.51 8.35
C SER A 46 -17.60 -5.44 8.69
N TYR A 47 -18.03 -4.25 9.15
CA TYR A 47 -17.12 -3.12 9.37
C TYR A 47 -16.25 -3.35 10.60
N ASN A 48 -14.94 -3.45 10.37
CA ASN A 48 -13.94 -3.49 11.41
C ASN A 48 -13.08 -2.23 11.35
N TYR A 49 -13.19 -1.36 12.35
CA TYR A 49 -12.35 -0.15 12.45
C TYR A 49 -10.84 -0.45 12.36
N CYS A 50 -10.41 -1.61 12.85
CA CYS A 50 -9.02 -2.03 12.89
C CYS A 50 -8.54 -2.73 11.60
N VAL A 51 -9.45 -3.14 10.71
CA VAL A 51 -9.13 -3.87 9.49
C VAL A 51 -10.05 -3.41 8.36
N ALA A 52 -9.48 -2.69 7.39
CA ALA A 52 -10.20 -2.38 6.16
C ALA A 52 -10.49 -3.66 5.36
N GLU A 53 -11.63 -3.69 4.67
CA GLU A 53 -11.93 -4.75 3.70
C GLU A 53 -10.91 -4.74 2.56
N TYR A 54 -10.60 -5.93 2.05
CA TYR A 54 -9.72 -6.08 0.89
C TYR A 54 -10.58 -6.10 -0.37
N PRO A 55 -10.08 -5.52 -1.49
CA PRO A 55 -10.71 -5.76 -2.77
C PRO A 55 -10.67 -7.27 -3.09
N ASP A 56 -11.67 -7.77 -3.79
CA ASP A 56 -11.75 -9.18 -4.17
C ASP A 56 -12.01 -9.33 -5.66
N ASP A 57 -11.24 -10.18 -6.33
CA ASP A 57 -11.35 -10.45 -7.75
C ASP A 57 -12.67 -11.14 -8.12
N GLN A 58 -13.27 -11.89 -7.19
CA GLN A 58 -14.56 -12.54 -7.38
C GLN A 58 -15.71 -11.53 -7.36
N THR A 59 -15.61 -10.48 -6.54
CA THR A 59 -16.67 -9.45 -6.41
C THR A 59 -16.44 -8.25 -7.32
N TYR A 60 -15.23 -8.08 -7.85
CA TYR A 60 -14.91 -6.99 -8.77
C TYR A 60 -15.58 -7.19 -10.14
N ASN A 61 -16.43 -6.25 -10.55
CA ASN A 61 -17.05 -6.26 -11.87
C ASN A 61 -16.38 -5.21 -12.76
N ALA A 62 -15.86 -5.64 -13.92
CA ALA A 62 -15.33 -4.72 -14.92
C ALA A 62 -16.47 -3.86 -15.50
N VAL A 63 -16.19 -2.59 -15.75
CA VAL A 63 -17.15 -1.69 -16.39
C VAL A 63 -17.28 -2.08 -17.87
N PRO A 64 -18.49 -2.41 -18.37
CA PRO A 64 -18.69 -2.74 -19.78
C PRO A 64 -18.28 -1.58 -20.70
N ASP A 65 -17.74 -1.91 -21.87
CA ASP A 65 -17.35 -0.93 -22.91
C ASP A 65 -16.39 0.17 -22.45
N ALA A 66 -15.62 -0.08 -21.38
CA ALA A 66 -14.62 0.84 -20.85
C ALA A 66 -13.23 0.21 -20.83
N LYS A 67 -12.20 1.04 -21.03
CA LYS A 67 -10.79 0.65 -20.89
C LYS A 67 -10.21 1.30 -19.64
N LEU A 68 -9.57 0.49 -18.79
CA LEU A 68 -8.84 0.99 -17.64
C LEU A 68 -7.53 1.64 -18.12
N GLU A 69 -7.37 2.93 -17.82
CA GLU A 69 -6.18 3.72 -18.21
C GLU A 69 -5.26 4.03 -17.02
N LEU A 70 -5.80 4.16 -15.80
CA LEU A 70 -5.03 4.56 -14.62
C LEU A 70 -5.65 4.01 -13.34
N VAL A 71 -4.80 3.50 -12.45
CA VAL A 71 -5.14 3.15 -11.07
C VAL A 71 -4.33 4.04 -10.14
N GLN A 72 -5.01 4.71 -9.22
CA GLN A 72 -4.38 5.46 -8.14
C GLN A 72 -4.81 4.88 -6.80
N MET A 73 -3.84 4.49 -5.98
CA MET A 73 -4.08 3.96 -4.65
C MET A 73 -3.44 4.88 -3.61
N ILE A 74 -4.23 5.24 -2.60
CA ILE A 74 -3.75 5.89 -1.38
C ILE A 74 -4.07 4.95 -0.24
N VAL A 75 -3.03 4.45 0.43
CA VAL A 75 -3.17 3.45 1.49
C VAL A 75 -2.44 3.90 2.76
N ARG A 76 -3.03 3.60 3.90
CA ARG A 76 -2.40 3.78 5.22
C ARG A 76 -1.39 2.64 5.45
N HIS A 77 -0.40 2.89 6.31
CA HIS A 77 0.40 1.80 6.87
C HIS A 77 -0.49 0.73 7.55
N GLY A 78 0.01 -0.50 7.62
CA GLY A 78 -0.68 -1.61 8.30
C GLY A 78 -0.65 -1.50 9.83
N ASP A 79 -1.07 -2.58 10.49
CA ASP A 79 -0.98 -2.75 11.95
C ASP A 79 0.44 -2.43 12.46
N ARG A 80 0.51 -1.72 13.58
CA ARG A 80 1.75 -1.22 14.16
C ARG A 80 1.65 -1.22 15.68
N THR A 81 2.80 -1.21 16.32
CA THR A 81 2.86 -0.94 17.76
C THR A 81 2.42 0.50 18.09
N PRO A 82 1.98 0.76 19.33
CA PRO A 82 1.75 2.11 19.83
C PRO A 82 2.99 3.00 19.68
N VAL A 83 2.80 4.32 19.58
CA VAL A 83 3.92 5.28 19.63
C VAL A 83 4.23 5.76 21.05
N HIS A 84 3.27 5.56 21.96
CA HIS A 84 3.38 5.87 23.38
C HIS A 84 3.08 4.62 24.18
N LEU A 85 3.73 4.49 25.34
CA LEU A 85 3.46 3.41 26.28
C LEU A 85 2.02 3.54 26.78
N ILE A 86 1.26 2.46 26.62
CA ILE A 86 -0.10 2.36 27.15
C ILE A 86 0.02 1.66 28.52
N PRO A 87 -0.42 2.27 29.62
CA PRO A 87 -0.39 1.62 30.93
C PRO A 87 -1.12 0.28 30.90
N ASN A 88 -0.49 -0.75 31.47
CA ASN A 88 -1.02 -2.12 31.56
C ASN A 88 -1.22 -2.84 30.22
N ASP A 89 -0.57 -2.42 29.13
CA ASP A 89 -0.52 -3.22 27.90
C ASP A 89 0.31 -4.49 28.13
N ASN A 90 -0.31 -5.66 27.99
CA ASN A 90 0.35 -6.97 28.10
C ASN A 90 0.56 -7.67 26.75
N THR A 91 0.25 -6.97 25.65
CA THR A 91 0.30 -7.50 24.29
C THR A 91 1.73 -7.90 23.93
N THR A 92 1.87 -9.03 23.23
CA THR A 92 3.15 -9.42 22.62
C THR A 92 3.19 -8.91 21.19
N TRP A 93 4.11 -7.98 20.90
CA TRP A 93 4.25 -7.35 19.60
C TRP A 93 5.41 -7.99 18.83
N THR A 94 5.12 -8.63 17.69
CA THR A 94 6.14 -9.26 16.84
C THR A 94 6.37 -8.51 15.53
N CYS A 95 7.64 -8.33 15.17
CA CYS A 95 8.12 -7.58 14.01
C CYS A 95 9.24 -8.31 13.25
N ASP A 96 9.56 -9.54 13.64
CA ASP A 96 10.67 -10.37 13.18
C ASP A 96 10.22 -11.59 12.38
N GLY A 97 8.92 -11.88 12.33
CA GLY A 97 8.38 -13.05 11.64
C GLY A 97 8.32 -12.96 10.12
N VAL A 98 8.52 -11.76 9.56
CA VAL A 98 8.41 -11.53 8.11
C VAL A 98 9.69 -10.89 7.57
N ALA A 99 10.32 -11.60 6.64
CA ALA A 99 11.51 -11.11 5.96
C ALA A 99 11.22 -9.85 5.14
N GLU A 100 12.10 -8.87 5.24
CA GLU A 100 11.97 -7.57 4.57
C GLU A 100 12.86 -7.55 3.33
N ASN A 101 12.32 -7.11 2.20
CA ASN A 101 13.12 -6.85 1.01
C ASN A 101 13.50 -5.37 1.03
N ILE A 102 14.80 -5.10 1.06
CA ILE A 102 15.32 -3.74 1.03
C ILE A 102 16.00 -3.51 -0.31
N TYR A 103 15.53 -2.49 -1.01
CA TYR A 103 16.11 -2.03 -2.27
C TYR A 103 17.11 -0.92 -1.97
N LEU A 104 18.31 -1.06 -2.51
CA LEU A 104 19.39 -0.09 -2.39
C LEU A 104 19.47 0.71 -3.69
N ASN A 105 19.57 2.02 -3.55
CA ASN A 105 19.88 2.92 -4.65
C ASN A 105 21.31 3.40 -4.50
N GLY A 106 22.00 3.59 -5.63
CA GLY A 106 23.35 4.16 -5.63
C GLY A 106 23.32 5.58 -5.09
N ALA A 107 24.30 5.93 -4.25
CA ALA A 107 24.53 7.32 -3.88
C ALA A 107 24.75 8.15 -5.16
N ASP A 108 24.13 9.33 -5.23
CA ASP A 108 24.20 10.26 -6.36
C ASP A 108 23.74 9.69 -7.72
N GLN A 109 23.03 8.55 -7.72
CA GLN A 109 22.38 8.00 -8.91
C GLN A 109 20.91 8.44 -9.00
N PRO A 110 20.33 8.50 -10.21
CA PRO A 110 18.88 8.64 -10.35
C PRO A 110 18.16 7.58 -9.51
N ALA A 111 17.06 7.94 -8.84
CA ALA A 111 16.30 7.04 -7.97
C ALA A 111 15.77 5.76 -8.68
N THR A 112 15.84 5.73 -10.01
CA THR A 112 15.49 4.59 -10.87
C THR A 112 16.61 3.54 -10.96
N ASN A 113 17.81 3.82 -10.44
CA ASN A 113 18.96 2.93 -10.55
C ASN A 113 19.15 2.15 -9.23
N THR A 114 18.35 1.09 -9.05
CA THR A 114 18.52 0.14 -7.95
C THR A 114 19.85 -0.59 -8.12
N THR A 115 20.80 -0.34 -7.22
CA THR A 115 22.13 -0.95 -7.23
C THR A 115 22.14 -2.36 -6.63
N GLY A 116 21.08 -2.74 -5.92
CA GLY A 116 20.87 -4.09 -5.43
C GLY A 116 19.63 -4.22 -4.55
N ALA A 117 19.27 -5.46 -4.24
CA ALA A 117 18.26 -5.76 -3.24
C ALA A 117 18.80 -6.85 -2.30
N PHE A 118 18.47 -6.76 -1.02
CA PHE A 118 18.76 -7.82 -0.07
C PHE A 118 17.54 -8.13 0.78
N ARG A 119 17.49 -9.39 1.22
CA ARG A 119 16.46 -9.87 2.14
C ARG A 119 17.02 -9.77 3.56
N GLN A 120 16.45 -8.91 4.38
CA GLN A 120 16.78 -8.80 5.79
C GLN A 120 15.97 -9.83 6.59
N LEU A 121 16.69 -10.67 7.32
CA LEU A 121 16.16 -11.54 8.35
C LEU A 121 16.57 -10.94 9.70
N ILE A 122 15.60 -10.68 10.56
CA ILE A 122 15.84 -10.13 11.90
C ILE A 122 15.81 -11.29 12.86
N GLU A 123 16.94 -11.59 13.49
CA GLU A 123 17.03 -12.58 14.57
C GLU A 123 17.26 -11.85 15.89
N ILE A 124 16.35 -12.05 16.84
CA ILE A 124 16.52 -11.54 18.20
C ILE A 124 17.01 -12.68 19.09
N PRO A 125 18.31 -12.74 19.42
CA PRO A 125 18.83 -13.87 20.16
C PRO A 125 18.31 -13.87 21.60
N SER A 126 18.14 -15.05 22.18
CA SER A 126 17.53 -15.24 23.51
C SER A 126 18.28 -14.52 24.64
N TRP A 127 19.61 -14.40 24.54
CA TRP A 127 20.43 -13.65 25.49
C TRP A 127 20.19 -12.13 25.44
N ASN A 128 19.64 -11.62 24.33
CA ASN A 128 19.22 -10.23 24.20
C ASN A 128 17.95 -9.93 25.01
N GLY A 129 17.41 -10.91 25.73
CA GLY A 129 16.41 -10.73 26.79
C GLY A 129 16.84 -9.83 27.96
N LYS A 130 18.02 -9.18 27.93
CA LYS A 130 18.36 -8.08 28.86
C LYS A 130 18.37 -6.70 28.19
N HIS A 131 18.61 -6.64 26.88
CA HIS A 131 18.84 -5.38 26.15
C HIS A 131 17.81 -5.11 25.03
N GLY A 132 17.02 -6.11 24.64
CA GLY A 132 15.96 -5.99 23.64
C GLY A 132 14.69 -5.31 24.14
N TYR A 133 13.82 -4.95 23.20
CA TYR A 133 12.57 -4.21 23.44
C TYR A 133 11.65 -4.90 24.46
N ALA A 134 11.62 -6.24 24.45
CA ALA A 134 10.95 -7.10 25.42
C ALA A 134 11.11 -6.66 26.89
N ASN A 135 12.27 -6.08 27.22
CA ASN A 135 12.66 -5.75 28.61
C ASN A 135 12.53 -4.26 28.92
N LYS A 136 12.23 -3.44 27.92
CA LYS A 136 12.19 -1.98 28.05
C LYS A 136 10.81 -1.38 27.79
N VAL A 137 9.99 -2.01 26.95
CA VAL A 137 8.76 -1.41 26.42
C VAL A 137 7.55 -2.34 26.61
N TRP A 138 7.51 -3.45 25.88
CA TRP A 138 6.45 -4.47 25.92
C TRP A 138 7.02 -5.80 25.47
N ARG A 139 6.28 -6.90 25.66
CA ARG A 139 6.70 -8.25 25.23
C ARG A 139 6.88 -8.29 23.71
N GLY A 140 7.87 -9.04 23.24
CA GLY A 140 8.10 -9.32 21.82
C GLY A 140 9.32 -8.61 21.23
N SER A 141 9.29 -8.41 19.90
CA SER A 141 10.44 -8.03 19.07
C SER A 141 10.34 -6.62 18.48
N CYS A 142 9.20 -5.95 18.64
CA CYS A 142 8.94 -4.64 18.06
C CYS A 142 9.42 -3.45 18.90
N ASP A 143 9.91 -2.42 18.21
CA ASP A 143 10.09 -1.06 18.71
C ASP A 143 8.77 -0.26 18.67
N VAL A 144 8.77 0.95 19.25
CA VAL A 144 7.64 1.88 19.26
C VAL A 144 7.29 2.39 17.86
N GLY A 145 6.00 2.39 17.53
CA GLY A 145 5.49 2.81 16.22
C GLY A 145 5.94 1.96 15.03
N GLN A 146 6.54 0.79 15.26
CA GLN A 146 7.03 -0.14 14.25
C GLN A 146 5.89 -0.93 13.63
N LEU A 147 5.97 -1.19 12.32
CA LEU A 147 5.04 -2.04 11.60
C LEU A 147 5.18 -3.49 12.06
N THR A 148 4.09 -4.10 12.51
CA THR A 148 4.08 -5.47 13.05
C THR A 148 4.07 -6.51 11.93
N ASP A 149 4.32 -7.78 12.27
CA ASP A 149 4.19 -8.90 11.31
C ASP A 149 2.77 -9.01 10.76
N LYS A 150 1.77 -8.70 11.59
CA LYS A 150 0.38 -8.56 11.16
C LYS A 150 0.24 -7.44 10.12
N GLY A 151 0.81 -6.26 10.39
CA GLY A 151 0.78 -5.13 9.45
C GLY A 151 1.45 -5.43 8.12
N LYS A 152 2.59 -6.13 8.15
CA LYS A 152 3.28 -6.62 6.95
C LYS A 152 2.41 -7.62 6.17
N SER A 153 1.76 -8.54 6.87
CA SER A 153 0.88 -9.55 6.25
C SER A 153 -0.36 -8.94 5.61
N GLN A 154 -0.94 -7.89 6.24
CA GLN A 154 -2.05 -7.14 5.67
C GLN A 154 -1.70 -6.55 4.29
N HIS A 155 -0.52 -5.92 4.16
CA HIS A 155 -0.09 -5.35 2.89
C HIS A 155 0.30 -6.40 1.84
N ARG A 156 0.90 -7.53 2.25
CA ARG A 156 1.12 -8.67 1.34
C ARG A 156 -0.19 -9.21 0.79
N LEU A 157 -1.21 -9.36 1.65
CA LEU A 157 -2.54 -9.79 1.24
C LEU A 157 -3.20 -8.77 0.30
N LEU A 158 -3.12 -7.49 0.64
CA LEU A 158 -3.62 -6.41 -0.22
C LEU A 158 -2.98 -6.47 -1.61
N GLY A 159 -1.65 -6.55 -1.69
CA GLY A 159 -0.94 -6.68 -2.95
C GLY A 159 -1.37 -7.92 -3.75
N SER A 160 -1.56 -9.06 -3.09
CA SER A 160 -2.06 -10.28 -3.73
C SER A 160 -3.46 -10.11 -4.31
N LYS A 161 -4.36 -9.43 -3.60
CA LYS A 161 -5.73 -9.17 -4.05
C LYS A 161 -5.78 -8.17 -5.20
N LEU A 162 -4.98 -7.11 -5.13
CA LEU A 162 -4.82 -6.15 -6.23
C LEU A 162 -4.26 -6.83 -7.48
N ARG A 163 -3.31 -7.76 -7.32
CA ARG A 163 -2.79 -8.56 -8.44
C ARG A 163 -3.89 -9.40 -9.10
N GLY A 164 -4.74 -10.07 -8.32
CA GLY A 164 -5.88 -10.81 -8.85
C GLY A 164 -6.78 -9.98 -9.77
N ILE A 165 -7.00 -8.71 -9.42
CA ILE A 165 -7.82 -7.78 -10.22
C ILE A 165 -7.03 -7.23 -11.41
N TYR A 166 -5.92 -6.54 -11.16
CA TYR A 166 -5.24 -5.71 -12.16
C TYR A 166 -4.24 -6.46 -13.03
N VAL A 167 -3.81 -7.65 -12.63
CA VAL A 167 -2.96 -8.53 -13.47
C VAL A 167 -3.81 -9.65 -14.03
N ASP A 168 -4.40 -10.47 -13.17
CA ASP A 168 -4.98 -11.75 -13.61
C ASP A 168 -6.34 -11.57 -14.30
N LYS A 169 -7.23 -10.74 -13.74
CA LYS A 169 -8.58 -10.53 -14.29
C LYS A 169 -8.64 -9.50 -15.42
N LEU A 170 -8.01 -8.34 -15.23
CA LEU A 170 -8.09 -7.22 -16.18
C LEU A 170 -6.94 -7.18 -17.19
N GLY A 171 -5.81 -7.85 -16.91
CA GLY A 171 -4.61 -7.75 -17.75
C GLY A 171 -4.07 -6.33 -17.88
N PHE A 172 -4.32 -5.45 -16.90
CA PHE A 172 -3.90 -4.05 -16.92
C PHE A 172 -2.39 -3.90 -16.70
N LEU A 173 -1.83 -4.70 -15.79
CA LEU A 173 -0.40 -4.81 -15.54
C LEU A 173 0.14 -6.17 -16.02
N PRO A 174 1.41 -6.23 -16.49
CA PRO A 174 2.01 -7.49 -16.87
C PRO A 174 2.24 -8.41 -15.65
N ALA A 175 2.38 -9.71 -15.91
CA ALA A 175 2.63 -10.69 -14.86
C ALA A 175 3.95 -10.44 -14.11
N GLN A 176 4.97 -9.91 -14.80
CA GLN A 176 6.24 -9.48 -14.24
C GLN A 176 6.51 -8.03 -14.62
N LEU A 177 6.91 -7.22 -13.64
CA LEU A 177 7.33 -5.84 -13.85
C LEU A 177 8.74 -5.85 -14.43
N ASN A 178 8.85 -5.61 -15.73
CA ASN A 178 10.14 -5.54 -16.42
C ASN A 178 10.60 -4.09 -16.66
N ASN A 179 9.71 -3.12 -16.45
CA ASN A 179 9.99 -1.70 -16.53
C ASN A 179 9.53 -1.00 -15.23
N THR A 180 10.38 -0.12 -14.69
CA THR A 180 10.07 0.71 -13.52
C THR A 180 9.00 1.78 -13.80
N ASP A 181 8.70 2.07 -15.07
CA ASP A 181 7.70 3.08 -15.44
C ASP A 181 6.25 2.58 -15.34
N GLU A 182 6.03 1.28 -15.15
CA GLU A 182 4.70 0.66 -15.04
C GLU A 182 4.03 0.97 -13.69
N ILE A 183 4.83 1.16 -12.64
CA ILE A 183 4.34 1.46 -11.29
C ILE A 183 5.18 2.56 -10.66
N TYR A 184 4.51 3.64 -10.24
CA TYR A 184 5.10 4.67 -9.42
C TYR A 184 4.66 4.54 -7.96
N ALA A 185 5.60 4.23 -7.06
CA ALA A 185 5.36 4.15 -5.62
C ALA A 185 5.97 5.37 -4.90
N ARG A 186 5.17 6.00 -4.04
CA ARG A 186 5.61 7.11 -3.18
C ARG A 186 5.15 6.87 -1.75
N THR A 187 6.05 7.06 -0.80
CA THR A 187 5.75 6.95 0.64
C THR A 187 6.19 8.22 1.37
N THR A 188 5.63 8.44 2.56
CA THR A 188 6.22 9.40 3.50
C THR A 188 7.53 8.86 4.07
N ASN A 189 8.42 9.73 4.57
CA ASN A 189 9.73 9.31 5.09
C ASN A 189 9.64 8.70 6.50
N VAL A 190 8.85 7.63 6.67
CA VAL A 190 8.68 6.90 7.93
C VAL A 190 8.79 5.39 7.66
N TRP A 191 9.52 4.67 8.52
CA TRP A 191 9.78 3.23 8.35
C TRP A 191 8.51 2.40 8.13
N ARG A 192 7.47 2.61 8.93
CA ARG A 192 6.20 1.87 8.79
C ARG A 192 5.50 2.09 7.45
N THR A 193 5.66 3.26 6.81
CA THR A 193 5.06 3.50 5.48
C THR A 193 5.93 2.95 4.36
N LYS A 194 7.26 2.97 4.52
CA LYS A 194 8.20 2.35 3.58
C LYS A 194 8.03 0.83 3.53
N ASN A 195 7.94 0.17 4.69
CA ASN A 195 7.77 -1.29 4.76
C ASN A 195 6.35 -1.77 4.43
N SER A 196 5.37 -0.86 4.35
CA SER A 196 4.01 -1.19 3.91
C SER A 196 3.90 -1.19 2.38
N ALA A 197 4.72 -0.39 1.69
CA ALA A 197 4.77 -0.31 0.23
C ALA A 197 5.70 -1.39 -0.33
#